data_AF-A0A9W6TYZ3-F1
#
_entry.id   AF-A0A9W6TYZ3-F1
#
_cell.length_a   1.000
_cell.length_b   1.000
_cell.length_c   1.000
_cell.angle_alpha   90.00
_cell.angle_beta   90.00
_cell.angle_gamma   90.00
#
_symmetry.space_group_name_H-M   'P 1'
#
loop_
_entity.id
_entity.type
_entity.pdbx_description
1 polymer ?
#
loop_
_entity_poly.entity_id
_entity_poly.type
_entity_poly.pdbx_seq_one_letter_code
_entity_poly.pdbx_strand_id
1 'polypeptide(L)'
;MKKRPKNNNKTKLKVQSLEEFADSFANSVNVAVEMDGVLSFHTSYYAKYSGLFNMDQTALFMDNPGKLTIDYRGTRNVDIIQGSAENGGRCSVFLCASATGEKLPPIVVFAGVPGCRVADEVTAPSFGSIAVEHTVQQKARCDHAIM
;
A
#
# COMPACT_ATOMS: atom_id res chain seq x y z
N MET A 1 35.48 -24.70 -4.85
CA MET A 1 34.45 -24.13 -5.75
C MET A 1 34.65 -22.61 -5.85
N LYS A 2 35.04 -22.07 -7.01
CA LYS A 2 35.07 -20.62 -7.26
C LYS A 2 33.64 -20.10 -7.44
N LYS A 3 33.16 -19.18 -6.59
CA LYS A 3 31.87 -18.50 -6.79
C LYS A 3 31.97 -17.64 -8.06
N ARG A 4 31.04 -17.83 -9.01
CA ARG A 4 30.87 -16.94 -10.17
C ARG A 4 30.52 -15.53 -9.66
N PRO A 5 31.16 -14.46 -10.16
CA PRO A 5 30.75 -13.10 -9.84
C PRO A 5 29.34 -12.84 -10.39
N LYS A 6 28.40 -12.42 -9.53
CA LYS A 6 27.09 -11.93 -9.96
C LYS A 6 27.30 -10.61 -10.69
N ASN A 7 26.88 -10.56 -11.96
CA ASN A 7 27.07 -9.41 -12.82
C ASN A 7 25.97 -8.35 -12.52
N ASN A 8 26.16 -7.61 -11.43
CA ASN A 8 25.20 -6.62 -10.89
C ASN A 8 24.87 -5.49 -11.87
N ASN A 9 25.69 -5.27 -12.90
CA ASN A 9 25.50 -4.21 -13.88
C ASN A 9 24.38 -4.54 -14.89
N LYS A 10 24.21 -5.82 -15.28
CA LYS A 10 23.13 -6.22 -16.20
C LYS A 10 21.75 -6.11 -15.56
N THR A 11 21.66 -6.35 -14.25
CA THR A 11 20.42 -6.23 -13.49
C THR A 11 20.04 -4.76 -13.28
N LYS A 12 21.01 -3.89 -12.97
CA LYS A 12 20.78 -2.43 -12.85
C LYS A 12 20.32 -1.80 -14.16
N LEU A 13 20.97 -2.12 -15.29
CA LEU A 13 20.57 -1.63 -16.61
C LEU A 13 19.13 -2.04 -16.99
N LYS A 14 18.74 -3.29 -16.66
CA LYS A 14 17.37 -3.77 -16.93
C LYS A 14 16.31 -3.05 -16.08
N VAL A 15 16.63 -2.73 -14.83
CA VAL A 15 15.71 -2.00 -13.94
C VAL A 15 15.55 -0.55 -14.40
N GLN A 16 16.65 0.13 -14.73
CA GLN A 16 16.59 1.49 -15.28
C GLN A 16 15.81 1.56 -16.59
N SER A 17 16.01 0.60 -17.51
CA SER A 17 15.25 0.56 -18.77
C SER A 17 13.75 0.31 -18.57
N LEU A 18 13.37 -0.36 -17.47
CA LEU A 18 11.97 -0.63 -17.17
C LEU A 18 11.29 0.58 -16.53
N GLU A 19 12.00 1.29 -15.66
CA GLU A 19 11.58 2.57 -15.06
C GLU A 19 11.36 3.62 -16.16
N GLU A 20 12.33 3.80 -17.06
CA GLU A 20 12.22 4.74 -18.19
C GLU A 20 11.04 4.40 -19.11
N PHE A 21 10.77 3.11 -19.35
CA PHE A 21 9.62 2.68 -20.14
C PHE A 21 8.30 2.97 -19.43
N ALA A 22 8.23 2.69 -18.13
CA ALA A 22 7.03 2.97 -17.32
C ALA A 22 6.73 4.48 -17.28
N ASP A 23 7.76 5.31 -17.12
CA ASP A 23 7.63 6.77 -17.12
C ASP A 23 7.17 7.29 -18.49
N SER A 24 7.74 6.78 -19.57
CA SER A 24 7.34 7.14 -20.94
C SER A 24 5.89 6.73 -21.24
N PHE A 25 5.50 5.52 -20.82
CA PHE A 25 4.14 5.03 -20.98
C PHE A 25 3.15 5.86 -20.17
N ALA A 26 3.44 6.13 -18.89
CA ALA A 26 2.61 6.96 -18.03
C ALA A 26 2.45 8.38 -18.60
N ASN A 27 3.54 8.98 -19.09
CA ASN A 27 3.50 10.29 -19.74
C ASN A 27 2.64 10.28 -21.01
N SER A 28 2.74 9.24 -21.84
CA SER A 28 1.93 9.10 -23.05
C SER A 28 0.43 9.00 -22.73
N VAL A 29 0.07 8.19 -21.72
CA VAL A 29 -1.32 8.07 -21.24
C VAL A 29 -1.82 9.39 -20.67
N ASN A 30 -1.02 10.06 -19.83
CA ASN A 30 -1.37 11.35 -19.28
C ASN A 30 -1.61 12.38 -20.38
N VAL A 31 -0.69 12.52 -21.34
CA VAL A 31 -0.84 13.44 -22.48
C VAL A 31 -2.10 13.14 -23.29
N ALA A 32 -2.38 11.87 -23.59
CA ALA A 32 -3.58 11.48 -24.33
C ALA A 32 -4.88 11.84 -23.58
N VAL A 33 -4.94 11.59 -22.27
CA VAL A 33 -6.09 11.96 -21.43
C VAL A 33 -6.24 13.47 -21.31
N GLU A 34 -5.12 14.17 -21.25
CA GLU A 34 -5.04 15.60 -20.97
C GLU A 34 -5.26 16.51 -22.18
N MET A 35 -4.79 16.11 -23.36
CA MET A 35 -4.82 16.94 -24.57
C MET A 35 -5.97 16.53 -25.49
N ASP A 36 -6.24 15.23 -25.60
CA ASP A 36 -7.22 14.69 -26.56
C ASP A 36 -8.42 14.00 -25.86
N GLY A 37 -8.38 13.86 -24.53
CA GLY A 37 -9.33 13.09 -23.74
C GLY A 37 -10.37 13.93 -23.00
N VAL A 38 -11.03 13.29 -22.02
CA VAL A 38 -12.14 13.87 -21.21
C VAL A 38 -11.73 15.14 -20.47
N LEU A 39 -10.43 15.32 -20.21
CA LEU A 39 -9.90 16.47 -19.47
C LEU A 39 -9.46 17.64 -20.37
N SER A 40 -9.54 17.50 -21.70
CA SER A 40 -9.08 18.51 -22.68
C SER A 40 -9.86 19.84 -22.62
N PHE A 41 -11.13 19.80 -22.20
CA PHE A 41 -12.00 20.99 -22.12
C PHE A 41 -11.69 21.90 -20.92
N HIS A 42 -10.89 21.43 -19.95
CA HIS A 42 -10.51 22.20 -18.77
C HIS A 42 -9.15 22.87 -18.96
N THR A 43 -9.16 24.21 -18.98
CA THR A 43 -7.95 25.04 -19.17
C THR A 43 -7.18 25.28 -17.87
N SER A 44 -7.82 25.19 -16.71
CA SER A 44 -7.13 25.35 -15.41
C SER A 44 -6.71 24.01 -14.83
N TYR A 45 -5.49 23.94 -14.28
CA TYR A 45 -4.97 22.74 -13.59
C TYR A 45 -5.97 22.22 -12.55
N TYR A 46 -6.49 23.09 -11.70
CA TYR A 46 -7.40 22.66 -10.64
C TYR A 46 -8.72 22.08 -11.18
N ALA A 47 -9.31 22.70 -12.21
CA ALA A 47 -10.51 22.15 -12.85
C ALA A 47 -10.22 20.83 -13.58
N LYS A 48 -9.00 20.66 -14.08
CA LYS A 48 -8.57 19.47 -14.82
C LYS A 48 -8.32 18.27 -13.91
N TYR A 49 -7.69 18.47 -12.75
CA TYR A 49 -7.20 17.39 -11.90
C TYR A 49 -7.94 17.23 -10.57
N SER A 50 -8.89 18.11 -10.25
CA SER A 50 -9.70 18.00 -9.02
C SER A 50 -10.49 16.69 -8.92
N GLY A 51 -10.88 16.11 -10.05
CA GLY A 51 -11.57 14.81 -10.10
C GLY A 51 -10.65 13.60 -10.27
N LEU A 52 -9.33 13.79 -10.36
CA LEU A 52 -8.39 12.70 -10.62
C LEU A 52 -7.82 12.20 -9.30
N PHE A 53 -8.15 10.95 -8.98
CA PHE A 53 -7.71 10.25 -7.79
C PHE A 53 -6.92 9.02 -8.18
N ASN A 54 -5.76 8.82 -7.53
CA ASN A 54 -5.03 7.58 -7.59
C ASN A 54 -5.30 6.79 -6.31
N MET A 55 -5.59 5.51 -6.45
CA MET A 55 -5.83 4.59 -5.35
C MET A 55 -4.91 3.40 -5.49
N ASP A 56 -4.27 3.00 -4.39
CA ASP A 56 -3.49 1.78 -4.35
C ASP A 56 -3.73 1.01 -3.04
N GLN A 57 -3.54 -0.30 -3.13
CA GLN A 57 -3.66 -1.23 -2.02
C GLN A 57 -2.28 -1.69 -1.57
N THR A 58 -1.96 -1.46 -0.30
CA THR A 58 -0.73 -1.97 0.32
C THR A 58 -1.05 -2.97 1.42
N ALA A 59 -0.32 -4.09 1.44
CA ALA A 59 -0.42 -5.05 2.53
C ALA A 59 0.41 -4.56 3.73
N LEU A 60 -0.22 -4.49 4.91
CA LEU A 60 0.45 -4.28 6.18
C LEU A 60 0.49 -5.60 6.95
N PHE A 61 1.69 -5.91 7.44
CA PHE A 61 1.93 -7.07 8.28
C PHE A 61 2.04 -6.60 9.73
N MET A 62 1.21 -7.16 10.61
CA MET A 62 1.21 -6.81 12.04
C MET A 62 2.56 -7.18 12.68
N ASP A 63 3.17 -8.27 12.20
CA ASP A 63 4.46 -8.77 12.67
C ASP A 63 5.61 -8.18 11.83
N ASN A 64 5.73 -6.86 11.78
CA ASN A 64 6.89 -6.19 11.16
C ASN A 64 7.90 -5.79 12.24
N PRO A 65 8.83 -6.68 12.65
CA PRO A 65 9.81 -6.34 13.68
C PRO A 65 10.65 -5.16 13.21
N GLY A 66 10.77 -4.15 14.07
CA GLY A 66 11.65 -3.01 13.83
C GLY A 66 13.10 -3.45 13.62
N LYS A 67 13.85 -2.69 12.83
CA LYS A 67 15.29 -2.96 12.58
C LYS A 67 16.19 -2.64 13.78
N LEU A 68 15.64 -1.97 14.79
CA LEU A 68 16.35 -1.48 15.95
C LEU A 68 15.74 -2.07 17.20
N THR A 69 16.54 -2.83 17.94
CA THR A 69 16.21 -3.29 19.28
C THR A 69 17.09 -2.53 20.26
N ILE A 70 16.47 -1.87 21.24
CA ILE A 70 17.16 -1.08 22.28
C ILE A 70 17.06 -1.86 23.59
N ASP A 71 18.19 -2.05 24.25
CA ASP A 71 18.28 -2.70 25.56
C ASP A 71 19.39 -2.03 26.41
N TYR A 72 19.42 -2.34 27.70
CA TYR A 72 20.41 -1.85 28.63
C TYR A 72 21.83 -2.29 28.27
N ARG A 73 22.80 -1.41 28.54
CA ARG A 73 24.20 -1.68 28.29
C ARG A 73 24.68 -2.84 29.17
N GLY A 74 25.12 -3.93 28.55
CA GLY A 74 25.61 -5.13 29.24
C GLY A 74 24.70 -6.35 29.11
N THR A 75 23.50 -6.19 28.53
CA THR A 75 22.64 -7.35 28.22
C THR A 75 23.28 -8.21 27.14
N ARG A 76 23.42 -9.52 27.40
CA ARG A 76 24.05 -10.48 26.48
C ARG A 76 23.09 -10.97 25.39
N ASN A 77 21.81 -11.06 25.70
CA ASN A 77 20.76 -11.53 24.81
C ASN A 77 19.65 -10.47 24.80
N VAL A 78 19.27 -10.02 23.61
CA VAL A 78 18.15 -9.09 23.43
C VAL A 78 17.02 -9.88 22.78
N ASP A 79 15.95 -10.10 23.51
CA ASP A 79 14.80 -10.83 23.00
C ASP A 79 14.03 -9.96 21.99
N ILE A 80 13.79 -10.51 20.81
CA ILE A 80 12.97 -9.87 19.79
C ILE A 80 11.57 -10.48 19.89
N ILE A 81 10.56 -9.64 20.12
CA ILE A 81 9.17 -10.06 19.94
C ILE A 81 8.95 -10.25 18.44
N GLN A 82 9.18 -11.46 17.95
CA GLN A 82 8.61 -11.91 16.70
C GLN A 82 7.17 -12.33 17.01
N GLY A 83 6.20 -11.61 16.45
CA GLY A 83 4.82 -12.09 16.51
C GLY A 83 4.74 -13.50 15.92
N SER A 84 3.91 -14.32 16.56
CA SER A 84 3.93 -15.77 16.40
C SER A 84 3.26 -16.22 15.11
N ALA A 85 3.83 -15.88 13.95
CA ALA A 85 3.76 -16.65 12.72
C ALA A 85 4.59 -15.94 11.64
N GLU A 86 5.35 -16.70 10.84
CA GLU A 86 5.72 -16.25 9.51
C GLU A 86 4.39 -16.02 8.74
N ASN A 87 3.90 -14.78 8.68
CA ASN A 87 2.56 -14.32 8.24
C ASN A 87 1.49 -14.07 9.34
N GLY A 88 1.89 -13.81 10.58
CA GLY A 88 0.94 -13.41 11.64
C GLY A 88 0.29 -12.06 11.31
N GLY A 89 -1.03 -12.08 11.11
CA GLY A 89 -1.88 -10.93 10.88
C GLY A 89 -1.52 -10.06 9.66
N ARG A 90 -2.30 -10.16 8.59
CA ARG A 90 -2.27 -9.18 7.49
C ARG A 90 -3.56 -8.38 7.43
N CYS A 91 -3.44 -7.06 7.34
CA CYS A 91 -4.49 -6.21 6.82
C CYS A 91 -4.02 -5.60 5.51
N SER A 92 -4.95 -5.18 4.67
CA SER A 92 -4.64 -4.32 3.54
C SER A 92 -5.16 -2.93 3.81
N VAL A 93 -4.36 -1.93 3.46
CA VAL A 93 -4.74 -0.53 3.54
C VAL A 93 -4.87 0.02 2.14
N PHE A 94 -5.99 0.69 1.90
CA PHE A 94 -6.24 1.46 0.70
C PHE A 94 -5.98 2.91 1.01
N LEU A 95 -5.12 3.51 0.19
CA LEU A 95 -4.85 4.93 0.23
C LEU A 95 -5.29 5.51 -1.10
N CYS A 96 -6.10 6.56 -1.01
CA CYS A 96 -6.56 7.31 -2.16
C CYS A 96 -6.13 8.76 -2.01
N ALA A 97 -5.45 9.28 -3.03
CA ALA A 97 -4.98 10.66 -3.07
C ALA A 97 -5.35 11.31 -4.40
N SER A 98 -5.83 12.54 -4.35
CA SER A 98 -6.08 13.34 -5.53
C SER A 98 -4.76 13.88 -6.11
N ALA A 99 -4.80 14.22 -7.40
CA ALA A 99 -3.71 14.95 -8.03
C ALA A 99 -3.51 16.37 -7.46
N THR A 100 -4.50 16.91 -6.74
CA THR A 100 -4.39 18.19 -6.01
C THR A 100 -3.81 18.03 -4.60
N GLY A 101 -3.52 16.80 -4.16
CA GLY A 101 -2.90 16.48 -2.87
C GLY A 101 -3.89 16.21 -1.73
N GLU A 102 -5.20 16.18 -2.01
CA GLU A 102 -6.21 15.75 -1.05
C GLU A 102 -6.08 14.24 -0.79
N LYS A 103 -6.16 13.82 0.46
CA LYS A 103 -6.12 12.41 0.85
C LYS A 103 -7.47 12.03 1.41
N LEU A 104 -8.10 11.03 0.80
CA LEU A 104 -9.34 10.48 1.34
C LEU A 104 -9.05 9.62 2.57
N PRO A 105 -10.03 9.42 3.47
CA PRO A 105 -9.89 8.51 4.59
C PRO A 105 -9.40 7.13 4.12
N PRO A 106 -8.36 6.55 4.75
CA PRO A 106 -7.90 5.22 4.41
C PRO A 106 -8.97 4.18 4.73
N ILE A 107 -9.00 3.11 3.93
CA ILE A 107 -9.82 1.92 4.22
C ILE A 107 -8.89 0.78 4.64
N VAL A 108 -9.17 0.17 5.79
CA VAL A 108 -8.41 -0.97 6.30
C VAL A 108 -9.25 -2.25 6.22
N VAL A 109 -8.77 -3.23 5.47
CA VAL A 109 -9.42 -4.54 5.32
C VAL A 109 -8.67 -5.57 6.14
N PHE A 110 -9.32 -6.09 7.18
CA PHE A 110 -8.79 -7.16 8.02
C PHE A 110 -9.14 -8.55 7.47
N ALA A 111 -8.25 -9.53 7.68
CA ALA A 111 -8.55 -10.92 7.37
C ALA A 111 -9.49 -11.49 8.44
N GLY A 112 -10.70 -11.87 8.04
CA GLY A 112 -11.66 -12.47 8.93
C GLY A 112 -12.92 -12.93 8.21
N VAL A 113 -13.78 -13.65 8.91
CA VAL A 113 -15.09 -14.07 8.39
C VAL A 113 -16.15 -13.20 9.07
N PRO A 114 -17.12 -12.65 8.32
CA PRO A 114 -18.25 -11.91 8.92
C PRO A 114 -18.95 -12.74 9.99
N GLY A 115 -19.32 -12.11 11.12
CA GLY A 115 -19.96 -12.77 12.26
C GLY A 115 -19.04 -13.68 13.09
N CYS A 116 -17.72 -13.57 12.88
CA CYS A 116 -16.72 -14.19 13.76
C CYS A 116 -15.97 -13.11 14.54
N ARG A 117 -15.19 -13.54 15.54
CA ARG A 117 -14.46 -12.68 16.48
C ARG A 117 -13.78 -11.44 15.86
N VAL A 118 -13.08 -11.59 14.73
CA VAL A 118 -12.41 -10.45 14.07
C VAL A 118 -13.43 -9.45 13.51
N ALA A 119 -14.52 -9.92 12.91
CA ALA A 119 -15.60 -9.05 12.44
C ALA A 119 -16.30 -8.35 13.60
N ASP A 120 -16.56 -9.07 14.70
CA ASP A 120 -17.21 -8.50 15.88
C ASP A 120 -16.34 -7.42 16.53
N GLU A 121 -15.02 -7.64 16.60
CA GLU A 121 -14.06 -6.69 17.15
C GLU A 121 -13.90 -5.47 16.24
N VAL A 122 -13.73 -5.67 14.93
CA VAL A 122 -13.56 -4.59 13.95
C VAL A 122 -14.82 -3.74 13.82
N THR A 123 -16.01 -4.32 13.97
CA THR A 123 -17.28 -3.57 13.89
C THR A 123 -17.72 -2.96 15.22
N ALA A 124 -16.98 -3.19 16.31
CA ALA A 124 -17.32 -2.64 17.60
C ALA A 124 -17.20 -1.09 17.59
N PRO A 125 -18.14 -0.33 18.18
CA PRO A 125 -18.08 1.14 18.19
C PRO A 125 -16.82 1.72 18.87
N SER A 126 -16.15 0.93 19.70
CA SER A 126 -14.90 1.30 20.38
C SER A 126 -13.65 1.04 19.54
N PHE A 127 -13.79 0.38 18.39
CA PHE A 127 -12.67 -0.01 17.54
C PHE A 127 -12.32 1.08 16.52
N GLY A 128 -11.03 1.24 16.27
CA GLY A 128 -10.52 2.11 15.21
C GLY A 128 -10.52 3.59 15.56
N SER A 129 -10.57 4.42 14.52
CA SER A 129 -10.55 5.88 14.57
C SER A 129 -11.57 6.41 13.58
N ILE A 130 -12.24 7.52 13.90
CA ILE A 130 -13.21 8.17 12.99
C ILE A 130 -12.57 8.63 11.67
N ALA A 131 -11.24 8.72 11.61
CA ALA A 131 -10.50 9.08 10.40
C ALA A 131 -10.23 7.88 9.48
N VAL A 132 -10.67 6.67 9.83
CA VAL A 132 -10.32 5.43 9.13
C VAL A 132 -11.56 4.54 8.99
N GLU A 133 -11.88 4.22 7.75
CA GLU A 133 -12.89 3.20 7.46
C GLU A 133 -12.27 1.82 7.59
N HIS A 134 -13.04 0.86 8.10
CA HIS A 134 -12.54 -0.49 8.34
C HIS A 134 -13.60 -1.54 8.08
N THR A 135 -13.13 -2.69 7.61
CA THR A 135 -14.00 -3.79 7.18
C THR A 135 -13.26 -5.12 7.24
N VAL A 136 -13.98 -6.21 7.05
CA VAL A 136 -13.47 -7.58 7.17
C VAL A 136 -13.77 -8.37 5.91
N GLN A 137 -12.75 -9.07 5.42
CA GLN A 137 -12.88 -10.04 4.31
C GLN A 137 -12.11 -11.32 4.59
N GLN A 138 -12.57 -12.44 4.02
CA GLN A 138 -11.97 -13.76 4.26
C GLN A 138 -10.49 -13.80 3.87
N LYS A 139 -10.14 -13.10 2.81
CA LYS A 139 -8.76 -12.81 2.42
C LYS A 139 -8.64 -11.31 2.59
N ALA A 140 -7.69 -10.80 3.38
CA ALA A 140 -7.45 -9.36 3.60
C ALA A 140 -6.99 -8.62 2.32
N ARG A 141 -7.76 -8.69 1.24
CA ARG A 141 -7.57 -8.07 -0.07
C ARG A 141 -8.96 -7.96 -0.67
N CYS A 142 -9.30 -6.81 -1.25
CA CYS A 142 -10.61 -6.64 -1.86
C CYS A 142 -10.91 -7.70 -2.91
N ASP A 143 -12.09 -8.28 -2.78
CA ASP A 143 -12.83 -8.94 -3.84
C ASP A 143 -14.00 -8.07 -4.30
N HIS A 144 -14.83 -8.61 -5.19
CA HIS A 144 -15.99 -7.92 -5.76
C HIS A 144 -17.08 -7.54 -4.73
N ALA A 145 -16.94 -7.93 -3.44
CA ALA A 145 -17.90 -7.55 -2.41
C ALA A 145 -17.60 -6.16 -1.79
N ILE A 146 -16.38 -5.62 -1.99
CA ILE A 146 -15.99 -4.29 -1.48
C ILE A 146 -15.61 -3.31 -2.60
N MET A 147 -15.29 -3.79 -3.80
CA MET A 147 -15.16 -2.97 -5.02
C MET A 147 -16.44 -3.02 -5.84
#